data_AF-A0A944V868-F1
#
_entry.id   AF-A0A944V868-F1
#
_cell.length_a   1.000
_cell.length_b   1.000
_cell.length_c   1.000
_cell.angle_alpha   90.00
_cell.angle_beta   90.00
_cell.angle_gamma   90.00
#
_symmetry.space_group_name_H-M   'P 1'
#
loop_
_entity.id
_entity.type
_entity.pdbx_description
1 polymer ?
#
loop_
_entity_poly.entity_id
_entity_poly.type
_entity_poly.pdbx_seq_one_letter_code
_entity_poly.pdbx_strand_id
1 'polypeptide(L)'
;IIGLGGIGQAVAHRTRGFRMSVLYHNRKRNRTAEKEFEARYCPDLYELLALADIVSVHCPLTPQTQHLIDDHAFAAMKPNSVLINAARGAVVDEDALIRALQNGVIAGAGLDVYKNEPKVNPALIEMQNVVLSPHIGTATTEARNDMGFRVIENIEMYLATGEPKDRVTS
;
A
#
# COMPACT_ATOMS: atom_id res chain seq x y z
N ILE A 1 -0.02 -4.08 7.75
CA ILE A 1 -0.81 -3.32 6.75
C ILE A 1 -0.82 -1.84 7.11
N ILE A 2 -0.32 -0.98 6.24
CA ILE A 2 -0.38 0.48 6.42
C ILE A 2 -1.55 0.99 5.58
N GLY A 3 -2.65 1.38 6.22
CA GLY A 3 -3.91 1.72 5.52
C GLY A 3 -4.88 0.54 5.36
N LEU A 4 -5.70 0.27 6.38
CA LEU A 4 -6.79 -0.73 6.36
C LEU A 4 -8.10 -0.15 5.78
N GLY A 5 -7.99 0.47 4.59
CA GLY A 5 -9.13 0.87 3.74
C GLY A 5 -9.64 -0.30 2.89
N GLY A 6 -10.43 -0.04 1.84
CA GLY A 6 -11.02 -1.11 1.01
C GLY A 6 -9.98 -2.10 0.44
N ILE A 7 -8.87 -1.60 -0.13
CA ILE A 7 -7.79 -2.46 -0.64
C ILE A 7 -7.08 -3.20 0.50
N GLY A 8 -6.73 -2.50 1.59
CA GLY A 8 -6.09 -3.13 2.75
C GLY A 8 -6.95 -4.23 3.39
N GLN A 9 -8.27 -4.06 3.43
CA GLN A 9 -9.22 -5.08 3.89
C GLN A 9 -9.28 -6.28 2.93
N ALA A 10 -9.26 -6.03 1.62
CA ALA A 10 -9.18 -7.10 0.63
C ALA A 10 -7.88 -7.93 0.76
N VAL A 11 -6.76 -7.28 1.12
CA VAL A 11 -5.51 -7.97 1.45
C VAL A 11 -5.66 -8.76 2.76
N ALA A 12 -6.15 -8.14 3.83
CA ALA A 12 -6.38 -8.81 5.13
C ALA A 12 -7.31 -10.04 5.02
N HIS A 13 -8.29 -10.00 4.12
CA HIS A 13 -9.13 -11.14 3.82
C HIS A 13 -8.33 -12.31 3.23
N ARG A 14 -7.46 -12.03 2.24
CA ARG A 14 -6.66 -13.04 1.54
C ARG A 14 -5.60 -13.66 2.45
N THR A 15 -5.05 -12.91 3.41
CA THR A 15 -4.04 -13.42 4.34
C THR A 15 -4.56 -14.52 5.27
N ARG A 16 -5.88 -14.64 5.45
CA ARG A 16 -6.50 -15.75 6.22
C ARG A 16 -6.16 -17.12 5.64
N GLY A 17 -6.09 -17.24 4.30
CA GLY A 17 -5.71 -18.49 3.63
C GLY A 17 -4.30 -18.97 3.98
N PHE A 18 -3.44 -18.03 4.39
CA PHE A 18 -2.05 -18.27 4.78
C PHE A 18 -1.86 -18.35 6.31
N ARG A 19 -2.94 -18.30 7.10
CA ARG A 19 -2.91 -18.30 8.57
C ARG A 19 -2.02 -17.21 9.18
N MET A 20 -1.96 -16.05 8.53
CA MET A 20 -1.19 -14.92 9.02
C MET A 20 -1.99 -14.10 10.03
N SER A 21 -1.31 -13.54 11.02
CA SER A 21 -1.86 -12.51 11.91
C SER A 21 -1.85 -11.14 11.22
N VAL A 22 -2.91 -10.34 11.40
CA VAL A 22 -3.02 -9.01 10.77
C VAL A 22 -2.74 -7.92 11.79
N LEU A 23 -1.67 -7.16 11.57
CA LEU A 23 -1.39 -5.88 12.23
C LEU A 23 -1.70 -4.74 11.26
N TYR A 24 -2.29 -3.65 11.76
CA TYR A 24 -2.53 -2.48 10.93
C TYR A 24 -2.31 -1.14 11.62
N HIS A 25 -1.90 -0.15 10.83
CA HIS A 25 -1.78 1.24 11.25
C HIS A 25 -2.62 2.12 10.32
N ASN A 26 -3.44 3.00 10.93
CA ASN A 26 -4.27 4.02 10.28
C ASN A 26 -4.26 5.29 11.12
N ARG A 27 -4.46 6.46 10.49
CA ARG A 27 -4.74 7.71 11.22
C ARG A 27 -5.97 7.62 12.13
N LYS A 28 -7.01 6.89 11.70
CA LYS A 28 -8.23 6.62 12.48
C LYS A 28 -8.42 5.12 12.61
N ARG A 29 -8.61 4.65 13.85
CA ARG A 29 -8.88 3.25 14.18
C ARG A 29 -10.16 2.76 13.50
N ASN A 30 -10.11 1.59 12.86
CA ASN A 30 -11.23 0.96 12.19
C ASN A 30 -11.70 -0.28 12.97
N ARG A 31 -12.56 -0.05 13.97
CA ARG A 31 -13.06 -1.12 14.85
C ARG A 31 -13.87 -2.19 14.11
N THR A 32 -14.55 -1.82 13.03
CA THR A 32 -15.30 -2.78 12.20
C THR A 32 -14.35 -3.77 11.53
N ALA A 33 -13.28 -3.27 10.90
CA ALA A 33 -12.28 -4.11 10.27
C ALA A 33 -11.48 -4.93 11.29
N GLU A 34 -11.23 -4.41 12.50
CA GLU A 34 -10.63 -5.21 13.59
C GLU A 34 -11.47 -6.44 13.93
N LYS A 35 -12.78 -6.25 14.13
CA LYS A 35 -13.69 -7.35 14.43
C LYS A 35 -13.79 -8.32 13.27
N GLU A 36 -13.84 -7.81 12.04
CA GLU A 36 -13.94 -8.66 10.85
C GLU A 36 -12.68 -9.50 10.68
N PHE A 37 -11.50 -8.88 10.61
CA PHE A 37 -10.24 -9.56 10.24
C PHE A 37 -9.42 -10.06 11.42
N GLU A 38 -9.94 -9.96 12.65
CA GLU A 38 -9.16 -10.19 13.88
C GLU A 38 -7.87 -9.36 13.89
N ALA A 39 -7.92 -8.19 13.25
CA ALA A 39 -6.77 -7.33 13.07
C ALA A 39 -6.45 -6.59 14.36
N ARG A 40 -5.16 -6.48 14.71
CA ARG A 40 -4.68 -5.66 15.82
C ARG A 40 -4.27 -4.29 15.31
N TYR A 41 -4.86 -3.25 15.90
CA TYR A 41 -4.49 -1.87 15.65
C TYR A 41 -3.19 -1.50 16.36
N CYS A 42 -2.25 -0.92 15.62
CA CYS A 42 -1.03 -0.30 16.12
C CYS A 42 -1.17 1.23 16.02
N PRO A 43 -1.33 1.95 17.14
CA PRO A 43 -1.44 3.41 17.14
C PRO A 43 -0.17 4.09 16.62
N ASP A 44 0.98 3.47 16.84
CA ASP A 44 2.27 3.88 16.32
C ASP A 44 2.65 3.03 15.10
N LEU A 45 3.14 3.69 14.05
CA LEU A 45 3.67 3.02 12.86
C LEU A 45 4.89 2.15 13.22
N TYR A 46 5.77 2.64 14.10
CA TYR A 46 7.01 1.94 14.44
C TYR A 46 6.76 0.65 15.22
N GLU A 47 5.70 0.59 16.04
CA GLU A 47 5.22 -0.65 16.66
C GLU A 47 4.87 -1.70 15.59
N LEU A 48 4.17 -1.29 14.53
CA LEU A 48 3.81 -2.18 13.44
C LEU A 48 5.06 -2.69 12.70
N LEU A 49 5.99 -1.79 12.36
CA LEU A 49 7.20 -2.13 11.61
C LEU A 49 8.08 -3.12 12.38
N ALA A 50 8.23 -2.93 13.69
CA ALA A 50 9.02 -3.83 14.55
C ALA A 50 8.44 -5.24 14.67
N LEU A 51 7.12 -5.39 14.50
CA LEU A 51 6.41 -6.66 14.66
C LEU A 51 6.14 -7.40 13.34
N ALA A 52 6.09 -6.70 12.20
CA ALA A 52 5.63 -7.26 10.94
C ALA A 52 6.73 -8.02 10.18
N ASP A 53 6.41 -9.24 9.74
CA ASP A 53 7.25 -10.00 8.82
C ASP A 53 6.99 -9.59 7.35
N ILE A 54 5.79 -9.08 7.06
CA ILE A 54 5.42 -8.51 5.75
C ILE A 54 4.73 -7.17 5.97
N VAL A 55 5.29 -6.10 5.41
CA VAL A 55 4.74 -4.74 5.47
C VAL A 55 4.10 -4.41 4.12
N SER A 56 2.77 -4.36 4.08
CA SER A 56 2.02 -4.01 2.87
C SER A 56 1.42 -2.59 2.96
N VAL A 57 1.73 -1.75 1.97
CA VAL A 57 1.37 -0.33 1.91
C VAL A 57 0.11 -0.11 1.06
N HIS A 58 -0.92 0.50 1.66
CA HIS A 58 -2.23 0.79 1.05
C HIS A 58 -2.82 2.15 1.48
N CYS A 59 -1.99 3.04 2.03
CA CYS A 59 -2.41 4.41 2.35
C CYS A 59 -2.40 5.32 1.12
N PRO A 60 -3.24 6.36 1.08
CA PRO A 60 -3.16 7.38 0.03
C PRO A 60 -1.86 8.17 0.14
N LEU A 61 -1.35 8.68 -0.98
CA LEU A 61 -0.26 9.64 -0.98
C LEU A 61 -0.80 11.04 -0.62
N THR A 62 -0.37 11.56 0.51
CA THR A 62 -0.58 12.93 0.98
C THR A 62 0.76 13.54 1.40
N PRO A 63 0.85 14.86 1.70
CA PRO A 63 2.07 15.45 2.24
C PRO A 63 2.58 14.77 3.52
N GLN A 64 1.68 14.21 4.33
CA GLN A 64 2.02 13.52 5.58
C GLN A 64 2.49 12.07 5.38
N THR A 65 2.19 11.46 4.22
CA THR A 65 2.60 10.08 3.91
C THR A 65 3.65 10.02 2.82
N GLN A 66 4.10 11.16 2.30
CA GLN A 66 5.23 11.21 1.38
C GLN A 66 6.48 10.79 2.16
N HIS A 67 7.20 9.80 1.64
CA HIS A 67 8.35 9.17 2.31
C HIS A 67 8.01 8.68 3.73
N LEU A 68 6.79 8.19 3.94
CA LEU A 68 6.37 7.58 5.20
C LEU A 68 7.29 6.40 5.59
N ILE A 69 7.81 5.70 4.58
CA ILE A 69 8.82 4.65 4.76
C ILE A 69 10.16 5.19 4.26
N ASP A 70 10.92 5.78 5.19
CA ASP A 70 12.26 6.32 5.02
C ASP A 70 13.32 5.41 5.69
N ASP A 71 14.58 5.87 5.79
CA ASP A 71 15.65 5.08 6.43
C ASP A 71 15.33 4.71 7.89
N HIS A 72 14.64 5.58 8.64
CA HIS A 72 14.25 5.30 10.03
C HIS A 72 13.18 4.22 10.10
N ALA A 73 12.19 4.29 9.22
CA ALA A 73 11.17 3.25 9.10
C ALA A 73 11.79 1.89 8.73
N PHE A 74 12.72 1.86 7.76
CA PHE A 74 13.44 0.63 7.41
C PHE A 74 14.26 0.08 8.56
N ALA A 75 14.95 0.93 9.32
CA ALA A 75 15.73 0.51 10.49
C ALA A 75 14.86 -0.10 11.60
N ALA A 76 13.58 0.25 11.66
CA ALA A 76 12.62 -0.31 12.62
C ALA A 76 12.00 -1.63 12.16
N MET A 77 12.16 -2.01 10.89
CA MET A 77 11.64 -3.27 10.36
C MET A 77 12.50 -4.46 10.81
N LYS A 78 11.91 -5.65 10.82
CA LYS A 78 12.66 -6.88 11.07
C LYS A 78 13.66 -7.15 9.93
N PRO A 79 14.87 -7.66 10.21
CA PRO A 79 15.87 -7.98 9.18
C PRO A 79 15.37 -8.90 8.06
N ASN A 80 14.50 -9.86 8.39
CA ASN A 80 13.95 -10.82 7.42
C ASN A 80 12.60 -10.40 6.83
N SER A 81 12.18 -9.15 7.03
CA SER A 81 10.88 -8.69 6.56
C SER A 81 10.87 -8.34 5.07
N VAL A 82 9.69 -8.33 4.48
CA VAL A 82 9.47 -7.92 3.08
C VAL A 82 8.54 -6.71 3.03
N LEU A 83 8.90 -5.72 2.20
CA LEU A 83 8.03 -4.58 1.89
C LEU A 83 7.23 -4.85 0.60
N ILE A 84 5.92 -4.62 0.63
CA ILE A 84 5.04 -4.64 -0.55
C ILE A 84 4.42 -3.26 -0.74
N ASN A 85 4.62 -2.66 -1.91
CA ASN A 85 3.99 -1.39 -2.28
C ASN A 85 3.20 -1.52 -3.59
N ALA A 86 1.87 -1.44 -3.46
CA ALA A 86 0.92 -1.34 -4.57
C ALA A 86 0.00 -0.11 -4.40
N ALA A 87 0.46 0.90 -3.66
CA ALA A 87 -0.29 2.14 -3.41
C ALA A 87 0.20 3.26 -4.33
N ARG A 88 1.25 3.98 -3.92
CA ARG A 88 1.93 5.02 -4.69
C ARG A 88 3.42 4.97 -4.39
N GLY A 89 4.26 5.16 -5.41
CA GLY A 89 5.71 5.07 -5.26
C GLY A 89 6.27 6.02 -4.21
N ALA A 90 5.85 7.30 -4.24
CA ALA A 90 6.35 8.33 -3.33
C ALA A 90 5.94 8.18 -1.85
N VAL A 91 5.19 7.15 -1.48
CA VAL A 91 4.97 6.81 -0.05
C VAL A 91 6.24 6.20 0.56
N VAL A 92 7.06 5.56 -0.26
CA VAL A 92 8.34 4.98 0.13
C VAL A 92 9.44 5.87 -0.42
N ASP A 93 10.44 6.19 0.39
CA ASP A 93 11.67 6.79 -0.12
C ASP A 93 12.44 5.72 -0.90
N GLU A 94 12.46 5.85 -2.22
CA GLU A 94 13.10 4.88 -3.13
C GLU A 94 14.61 4.74 -2.88
N ASP A 95 15.28 5.84 -2.53
CA ASP A 95 16.73 5.82 -2.26
C ASP A 95 17.00 5.10 -0.93
N ALA A 96 16.15 5.30 0.09
CA ALA A 96 16.21 4.56 1.35
C ALA A 96 15.92 3.07 1.16
N LEU A 97 14.94 2.72 0.31
CA LEU A 97 14.62 1.33 -0.02
C LEU A 97 15.81 0.62 -0.67
N ILE A 98 16.46 1.26 -1.65
CA ILE A 98 17.63 0.72 -2.33
C ILE A 98 18.75 0.44 -1.32
N ARG A 99 19.05 1.41 -0.43
CA ARG A 99 20.04 1.23 0.64
C ARG A 99 19.67 0.08 1.58
N ALA A 100 18.42 0.01 2.02
CA ALA A 100 17.93 -1.03 2.92
C ALA A 100 18.08 -2.43 2.31
N LEU A 101 17.78 -2.58 1.02
CA LEU A 101 17.92 -3.85 0.28
C LEU A 101 19.39 -4.22 0.07
N GLN A 102 20.23 -3.28 -0.36
CA GLN A 102 21.67 -3.51 -0.60
C GLN A 102 22.40 -3.93 0.68
N ASN A 103 22.02 -3.32 1.81
CA ASN A 103 22.65 -3.59 3.10
C ASN A 103 21.98 -4.76 3.87
N GLY A 104 20.97 -5.41 3.29
CA GLY A 104 20.26 -6.52 3.94
C GLY A 104 19.50 -6.11 5.21
N VAL A 105 19.07 -4.85 5.31
CA VAL A 105 18.21 -4.35 6.41
C VAL A 105 16.82 -4.99 6.33
N ILE A 106 16.36 -5.29 5.11
CA ILE A 106 15.15 -6.08 4.85
C ILE A 106 15.48 -7.17 3.84
N ALA A 107 14.71 -8.26 3.85
CA ALA A 107 14.96 -9.41 2.99
C ALA A 107 14.66 -9.15 1.52
N GLY A 108 13.65 -8.33 1.23
CA GLY A 108 13.23 -8.07 -0.15
C GLY A 108 12.07 -7.10 -0.28
N ALA A 109 11.67 -6.83 -1.52
CA ALA A 109 10.54 -5.96 -1.82
C ALA A 109 9.70 -6.42 -3.04
N GLY A 110 8.41 -6.14 -3.02
CA GLY A 110 7.49 -6.28 -4.15
C GLY A 110 6.86 -4.95 -4.50
N LEU A 111 7.10 -4.43 -5.71
CA LEU A 111 6.72 -3.08 -6.11
C LEU A 111 5.89 -3.10 -7.40
N ASP A 112 4.66 -2.57 -7.33
CA ASP A 112 3.83 -2.27 -8.50
C ASP A 112 3.88 -0.79 -8.90
N VAL A 113 4.48 0.06 -8.05
CA VAL A 113 4.50 1.52 -8.20
C VAL A 113 5.88 2.08 -7.88
N TYR A 114 6.25 3.20 -8.52
CA TYR A 114 7.62 3.77 -8.48
C TYR A 114 7.62 5.28 -8.28
N LYS A 115 8.74 5.85 -7.80
CA LYS A 115 8.84 7.31 -7.56
C LYS A 115 8.68 8.11 -8.86
N ASN A 116 9.24 7.62 -9.95
CA ASN A 116 9.35 8.33 -11.24
C ASN A 116 8.64 7.57 -12.39
N GLU A 117 7.43 7.07 -12.15
CA GLU A 117 6.65 6.34 -13.17
C GLU A 117 6.57 7.10 -14.51
N PRO A 118 6.73 6.40 -15.67
CA PRO A 118 6.86 4.95 -15.83
C PRO A 118 8.31 4.43 -15.69
N LYS A 119 9.27 5.27 -15.34
CA LYS A 119 10.68 4.86 -15.22
C LYS A 119 10.90 4.15 -13.90
N VAL A 120 11.53 2.98 -13.98
CA VAL A 120 11.98 2.21 -12.82
C VAL A 120 13.47 2.46 -12.62
N ASN A 121 13.89 2.57 -11.36
CA ASN A 121 15.29 2.72 -11.02
C ASN A 121 16.10 1.47 -11.44
N PRO A 122 17.17 1.61 -12.24
CA PRO A 122 17.98 0.46 -12.67
C PRO A 122 18.52 -0.38 -11.52
N ALA A 123 18.84 0.24 -10.37
CA ALA A 123 19.32 -0.48 -9.20
C ALA A 123 18.30 -1.51 -8.69
N LEU A 124 17.00 -1.19 -8.76
CA LEU A 124 15.93 -2.12 -8.36
C LEU A 124 15.77 -3.27 -9.36
N ILE A 125 16.06 -3.03 -10.65
CA ILE A 125 15.96 -4.05 -11.71
C ILE A 125 17.06 -5.11 -11.56
N GLU A 126 18.24 -4.71 -11.11
CA GLU A 126 19.40 -5.61 -10.95
C GLU A 126 19.30 -6.50 -9.69
N MET A 127 18.46 -6.13 -8.72
CA MET A 127 18.32 -6.84 -7.45
C MET A 127 17.56 -8.17 -7.59
N GLN A 128 18.16 -9.25 -7.07
CA GLN A 128 17.56 -10.60 -7.09
C GLN A 128 16.45 -10.79 -6.05
N ASN A 129 16.40 -9.93 -5.03
CA ASN A 129 15.42 -9.97 -3.94
C ASN A 129 14.28 -8.94 -4.12
N VAL A 130 14.08 -8.44 -5.34
CA VAL A 130 13.03 -7.48 -5.68
C VAL A 130 12.17 -8.03 -6.81
N VAL A 131 10.85 -7.95 -6.64
CA VAL A 131 9.86 -8.24 -7.68
C VAL A 131 9.21 -6.94 -8.12
N LEU A 132 9.17 -6.72 -9.44
CA LEU A 132 8.71 -5.49 -10.06
C LEU A 132 7.54 -5.78 -11.01
N SER A 133 6.47 -4.98 -10.92
CA SER A 133 5.36 -5.01 -11.88
C SER A 133 4.98 -3.61 -12.37
N PRO A 134 4.58 -3.43 -13.64
CA PRO A 134 4.42 -2.11 -14.25
C PRO A 134 3.05 -1.48 -13.98
N HIS A 135 2.71 -1.23 -12.71
CA HIS A 135 1.46 -0.61 -12.26
C HIS A 135 0.20 -1.28 -12.83
N ILE A 136 0.10 -2.59 -12.60
CA ILE A 136 -0.95 -3.45 -13.15
C ILE A 136 -2.02 -3.85 -12.13
N GLY A 137 -2.01 -3.30 -10.92
CA GLY A 137 -2.95 -3.67 -9.85
C GLY A 137 -4.44 -3.60 -10.22
N THR A 138 -4.83 -2.76 -11.19
CA THR A 138 -6.21 -2.66 -11.72
C THR A 138 -6.32 -3.07 -13.19
N ALA A 139 -5.30 -3.70 -13.77
CA ALA A 139 -5.25 -4.03 -15.20
C ALA A 139 -6.05 -5.29 -15.57
N THR A 140 -7.25 -5.46 -15.01
CA THR A 140 -8.21 -6.50 -15.41
C THR A 140 -9.36 -5.88 -16.20
N THR A 141 -10.01 -6.68 -17.06
CA THR A 141 -11.14 -6.23 -17.87
C THR A 141 -12.30 -5.78 -16.98
N GLU A 142 -12.59 -6.54 -15.94
CA GLU A 142 -13.67 -6.28 -14.99
C GLU A 142 -13.43 -4.96 -14.25
N ALA A 143 -12.23 -4.77 -13.67
CA ALA A 143 -11.91 -3.56 -12.93
C ALA A 143 -11.94 -2.32 -13.83
N ARG A 144 -11.42 -2.41 -15.06
CA ARG A 144 -11.44 -1.30 -16.02
C ARG A 144 -12.85 -0.96 -16.48
N ASN A 145 -13.69 -1.96 -16.70
CA ASN A 145 -15.10 -1.75 -17.05
C ASN A 145 -15.85 -1.09 -15.89
N ASP A 146 -15.71 -1.61 -14.67
CA ASP A 146 -16.34 -1.04 -13.47
C ASP A 146 -15.91 0.41 -13.24
N MET A 147 -14.61 0.71 -13.40
CA MET A 147 -14.10 2.09 -13.34
C MET A 147 -14.74 2.98 -14.42
N GLY A 148 -14.84 2.50 -15.66
CA GLY A 148 -15.47 3.22 -16.77
C GLY A 148 -16.94 3.52 -16.50
N PHE A 149 -17.72 2.50 -16.10
CA PHE A 149 -19.14 2.67 -15.74
C PHE A 149 -19.33 3.61 -14.56
N ARG A 150 -18.44 3.57 -13.57
CA ARG A 150 -18.50 4.45 -12.40
C ARG A 150 -18.25 5.91 -12.76
N VAL A 151 -17.39 6.20 -13.74
CA VAL A 151 -17.21 7.56 -14.29
C VAL A 151 -18.50 8.03 -14.97
N ILE A 152 -19.10 7.18 -15.81
CA ILE A 152 -20.35 7.51 -16.51
C ILE A 152 -21.45 7.82 -15.49
N GLU A 153 -21.64 6.96 -14.49
CA GLU A 153 -22.65 7.14 -13.44
C GLU A 153 -22.47 8.46 -12.66
N ASN A 154 -21.23 8.84 -12.37
CA ASN A 154 -20.93 10.11 -11.71
C ASN A 154 -21.29 11.32 -12.58
N ILE A 155 -21.02 11.25 -13.89
CA ILE A 155 -21.37 12.32 -14.85
C ILE A 155 -22.89 12.44 -14.95
N GLU A 156 -23.60 11.33 -15.12
CA GLU A 156 -25.06 11.31 -15.22
C GLU A 156 -25.72 11.87 -13.95
N MET A 157 -25.25 11.45 -12.77
CA MET A 157 -25.77 11.94 -11.50
C MET A 157 -25.54 13.44 -11.32
N TYR A 158 -24.36 13.93 -11.70
CA TYR A 158 -24.05 15.36 -11.62
C TYR A 158 -24.93 16.19 -12.57
N LEU A 159 -25.11 15.75 -13.82
CA LEU A 159 -25.97 16.43 -14.78
C LEU A 159 -27.45 16.45 -14.32
N ALA A 160 -27.90 15.41 -13.63
CA ALA A 160 -29.28 15.31 -13.14
C ALA A 160 -29.53 16.07 -11.83
N THR A 161 -28.57 16.08 -10.90
CA THR A 161 -28.78 16.50 -9.51
C THR A 161 -27.88 17.66 -9.05
N GLY A 162 -26.86 18.00 -9.83
CA GLY A 162 -25.80 18.95 -9.45
C GLY A 162 -24.74 18.37 -8.52
N GLU A 163 -24.84 17.09 -8.14
CA GLU A 163 -23.89 16.40 -7.25
C GLU A 163 -23.48 15.03 -7.83
N PRO A 164 -22.19 14.63 -7.75
CA PRO A 164 -21.75 13.32 -8.20
C PRO A 164 -21.93 12.26 -7.10
N LYS A 165 -21.94 10.98 -7.48
CA LYS A 165 -22.02 9.83 -6.54
C LYS A 165 -20.79 9.72 -5.63
N ASP A 166 -19.60 9.78 -6.22
CA ASP A 166 -18.30 9.57 -5.58
C ASP A 166 -17.57 10.90 -5.39
N ARG A 167 -18.14 11.80 -4.58
CA ARG A 167 -17.52 13.10 -4.27
C ARG A 167 -16.25 12.92 -3.43
N VAL A 168 -15.11 13.40 -3.94
CA VAL A 168 -13.85 13.45 -3.19
C VAL A 168 -13.83 14.71 -2.32
N THR A 169 -13.81 14.54 -1.00
CA THR A 169 -13.60 15.63 -0.04
C THR A 169 -12.13 15.65 0.34
N SER A 170 -11.36 16.58 -0.23
CA SER A 170 -9.96 16.86 0.15
C SER A 170 -9.88 17.50 1.53
#